data_AF-A0A962S0L5-F1
#
_entry.id   AF-A0A962S0L5-F1
#
_cell.length_a   1.000
_cell.length_b   1.000
_cell.length_c   1.000
_cell.angle_alpha   90.00
_cell.angle_beta   90.00
_cell.angle_gamma   90.00
#
_symmetry.space_group_name_H-M   'P 1'
#
loop_
_entity.id
_entity.type
_entity.pdbx_description
1 polymer ?
#
loop_
_entity_poly.entity_id
_entity_poly.type
_entity_poly.pdbx_seq_one_letter_code
_entity_poly.pdbx_strand_id
1 'polypeptide(L)'
;MNKTRRVILKGALLAPLLPLSRLAGATPTSERKLSFYHTHTGEKLSVVYHDGRDYLPESLADIDRHLRDFRTGDIETIDPLLLDQLFALRRMTDSNGVYQVISGYRSPATNAKLRSRSSGVAKKSLHMQGRAVDVRLTGVECRNLRKAAVALKNGGVGLYPKSDFVHLDTGRFRTW
;
A
#
# COMPACT_ATOMS: atom_id res chain seq x y z
N MET A 1 -1.76 -43.66 82.40
CA MET A 1 -2.93 -42.82 82.07
C MET A 1 -2.55 -41.91 80.91
N ASN A 2 -3.47 -41.63 79.97
CA ASN A 2 -3.25 -40.99 78.64
C ASN A 2 -2.42 -41.88 77.67
N LYS A 3 -2.95 -42.33 76.51
CA LYS A 3 -3.48 -41.63 75.30
C LYS A 3 -2.39 -40.82 74.57
N THR A 4 -2.29 -40.72 73.24
CA THR A 4 -2.83 -41.42 72.04
C THR A 4 -2.09 -40.78 70.84
N ARG A 5 -1.47 -41.46 69.86
CA ARG A 5 -2.05 -42.17 68.69
C ARG A 5 -0.93 -42.84 67.85
N ARG A 6 -1.27 -43.64 66.81
CA ARG A 6 -0.38 -43.94 65.67
C ARG A 6 -0.54 -42.86 64.59
N VAL A 7 0.53 -42.52 63.86
CA VAL A 7 0.47 -41.72 62.61
C VAL A 7 1.16 -42.52 61.50
N ILE A 8 0.45 -42.70 60.39
CA ILE A 8 0.94 -43.37 59.18
C ILE A 8 1.45 -42.28 58.24
N LEU A 9 2.75 -42.28 57.93
CA LEU A 9 3.29 -41.41 56.87
C LEU A 9 3.06 -42.08 55.51
N LYS A 10 2.10 -41.57 54.74
CA LYS A 10 2.00 -41.85 53.30
C LYS A 10 2.84 -40.83 52.55
N GLY A 11 3.75 -41.30 51.69
CA GLY A 11 4.60 -40.42 50.88
C GLY A 11 3.79 -39.62 49.84
N ALA A 12 4.25 -38.42 49.54
CA ALA A 12 3.76 -37.60 48.44
C ALA A 12 4.89 -37.37 47.43
N LEU A 13 4.70 -37.84 46.20
CA LEU A 13 5.59 -37.54 45.07
C LEU A 13 5.25 -36.12 44.56
N LEU A 14 6.21 -35.19 44.62
CA LEU A 14 6.10 -33.95 43.86
C LEU A 14 6.39 -34.22 42.38
N ALA A 15 5.39 -34.00 41.53
CA ALA A 15 5.61 -33.85 40.09
C ALA A 15 5.93 -32.38 39.78
N PRO A 16 6.98 -32.07 39.00
CA PRO A 16 7.28 -30.70 38.61
C PRO A 16 6.28 -30.22 37.55
N LEU A 17 5.56 -29.11 37.83
CA LEU A 17 4.85 -28.40 36.77
C LEU A 17 5.87 -27.67 35.88
N LEU A 18 6.07 -28.18 34.66
CA LEU A 18 6.74 -27.43 33.62
C LEU A 18 5.83 -26.27 33.18
N PRO A 19 6.34 -25.03 33.04
CA PRO A 19 5.56 -23.94 32.49
C PRO A 19 5.25 -24.25 31.01
N LEU A 20 3.96 -24.26 30.67
CA LEU A 20 3.53 -24.44 29.29
C LEU A 20 3.86 -23.17 28.51
N SER A 21 5.03 -23.14 27.88
CA SER A 21 5.43 -22.05 26.98
C SER A 21 4.40 -21.91 25.88
N ARG A 22 3.50 -20.92 26.03
CA ARG A 22 2.60 -20.50 24.96
C ARG A 22 3.46 -19.95 23.82
N LEU A 23 3.73 -20.80 22.84
CA LEU A 23 4.10 -20.36 21.50
C LEU A 23 2.94 -19.49 21.01
N ALA A 24 3.10 -18.18 21.13
CA ALA A 24 2.23 -17.22 20.48
C ALA A 24 2.38 -17.46 18.98
N GLY A 25 1.40 -18.14 18.39
CA GLY A 25 1.33 -18.32 16.95
C GLY A 25 1.17 -16.96 16.32
N ALA A 26 2.29 -16.37 15.89
CA ALA A 26 2.27 -15.19 15.05
C ALA A 26 1.54 -15.60 13.77
N THR A 27 0.29 -15.18 13.63
CA THR A 27 -0.37 -15.15 12.32
C THR A 27 0.58 -14.47 11.35
N PRO A 28 0.90 -15.06 10.19
CA PRO A 28 1.74 -14.40 9.20
C PRO A 28 1.07 -13.08 8.82
N THR A 29 1.64 -11.98 9.28
CA THR A 29 1.16 -10.65 8.93
C THR A 29 1.52 -10.48 7.47
N SER A 30 0.53 -10.59 6.58
CA SER A 30 0.80 -10.64 5.14
C SER A 30 1.51 -9.36 4.69
N GLU A 31 2.76 -9.51 4.26
CA GLU A 31 3.54 -8.49 3.58
C GLU A 31 2.72 -7.86 2.44
N ARG A 32 2.85 -6.55 2.27
CA ARG A 32 2.25 -5.82 1.14
C ARG A 32 3.34 -5.50 0.13
N LYS A 33 3.29 -6.17 -1.02
CA LYS A 33 4.24 -6.03 -2.12
C LYS A 33 3.61 -5.37 -3.34
N LEU A 34 4.27 -4.34 -3.86
CA LEU A 34 3.92 -3.70 -5.13
C LEU A 34 5.07 -3.85 -6.15
N SER A 35 4.68 -3.84 -7.42
CA SER A 35 5.60 -3.84 -8.55
C SER A 35 5.19 -2.73 -9.50
N PHE A 36 6.15 -1.92 -9.92
CA PHE A 36 5.97 -0.74 -10.76
C PHE A 36 6.88 -0.77 -11.99
N TYR A 37 6.40 -0.16 -13.07
CA TYR A 37 7.16 0.18 -14.26
C TYR A 37 6.82 1.62 -14.67
N HIS A 38 7.80 2.52 -14.64
CA HIS A 38 7.55 3.93 -14.92
C HIS A 38 7.67 4.21 -16.42
N THR A 39 6.54 4.53 -17.08
CA THR A 39 6.42 4.49 -18.54
C THR A 39 7.25 5.53 -19.28
N HIS A 40 7.72 6.57 -18.58
CA HIS A 40 8.53 7.64 -19.16
C HIS A 40 10.04 7.50 -18.90
N THR A 41 10.45 6.74 -17.89
CA THR A 41 11.88 6.57 -17.52
C THR A 41 12.40 5.15 -17.77
N GLY A 42 11.50 4.18 -17.97
CA GLY A 42 11.85 2.76 -18.12
C GLY A 42 12.23 2.07 -16.79
N GLU A 43 12.26 2.83 -15.69
CA GLU A 43 12.60 2.33 -14.35
C GLU A 43 11.60 1.26 -13.90
N LYS A 44 12.10 0.30 -13.10
CA LYS A 44 11.31 -0.78 -12.51
C LYS A 44 11.58 -0.80 -11.01
N LEU A 45 10.54 -1.03 -10.21
CA LEU A 45 10.64 -1.22 -8.77
C LEU A 45 9.77 -2.42 -8.38
N SER A 46 10.26 -3.30 -7.51
CA SER A 46 9.43 -4.35 -6.90
C SER A 46 9.82 -4.48 -5.44
N VAL A 47 8.92 -4.09 -4.55
CA VAL A 47 9.26 -3.77 -3.17
C VAL A 47 8.13 -4.17 -2.22
N VAL A 48 8.50 -4.74 -1.08
CA VAL A 48 7.61 -4.89 0.07
C VAL A 48 7.64 -3.56 0.81
N TYR A 49 6.52 -2.84 0.90
CA TYR A 49 6.48 -1.51 1.52
C TYR A 49 5.88 -1.52 2.94
N HIS A 50 5.33 -2.67 3.35
CA HIS A 50 4.73 -2.90 4.67
C HIS A 50 4.90 -4.37 5.04
N ASP A 51 5.53 -4.67 6.17
CA ASP A 51 5.85 -6.04 6.61
C ASP A 51 4.64 -6.79 7.23
N GLY A 52 3.52 -6.08 7.35
CA GLY A 52 2.29 -6.57 7.94
C GLY A 52 2.01 -5.98 9.33
N ARG A 53 2.94 -5.22 9.90
CA ARG A 53 2.80 -4.40 11.11
C ARG A 53 3.00 -2.92 10.80
N ASP A 54 4.12 -2.60 10.13
CA ASP A 54 4.61 -1.25 9.93
C ASP A 54 4.98 -0.99 8.46
N TYR A 55 4.95 0.28 8.04
CA TYR A 55 5.51 0.69 6.75
C TYR A 55 7.05 0.69 6.83
N LEU A 56 7.72 0.23 5.76
CA LEU A 56 9.17 0.09 5.71
C LEU A 56 9.83 1.38 5.15
N PRO A 57 10.56 2.19 5.96
CA PRO A 57 10.98 3.54 5.54
C PRO A 57 11.88 3.58 4.31
N GLU A 58 12.83 2.65 4.18
CA GLU A 58 13.71 2.56 3.00
C GLU A 58 12.91 2.26 1.73
N SER A 59 11.89 1.41 1.85
CA SER A 59 10.99 1.05 0.75
C SER A 59 10.07 2.20 0.36
N LEU A 60 9.62 3.02 1.32
CA LEU A 60 8.91 4.26 1.02
C LEU A 60 9.82 5.26 0.28
N ALA A 61 11.07 5.44 0.72
CA ALA A 61 12.02 6.34 0.05
C ALA A 61 12.34 5.94 -1.39
N ASP A 62 12.39 4.63 -1.69
CA ASP A 62 12.51 4.14 -3.08
C ASP A 62 11.24 4.33 -3.91
N ILE A 63 10.06 4.26 -3.28
CA ILE A 63 8.79 4.58 -3.93
C ILE A 63 8.68 6.09 -4.22
N ASP A 64 9.06 6.95 -3.28
CA ASP A 64 9.12 8.41 -3.46
C ASP A 64 10.02 8.76 -4.66
N ARG A 65 11.20 8.12 -4.75
CA ARG A 65 12.11 8.25 -5.89
C ARG A 65 11.49 7.73 -7.18
N HIS A 66 10.82 6.58 -7.16
CA HIS A 66 10.21 5.97 -8.36
C HIS A 66 8.98 6.75 -8.87
N LEU A 67 8.25 7.42 -7.96
CA LEU A 67 7.06 8.21 -8.25
C LEU A 67 7.34 9.73 -8.31
N ARG A 68 8.62 10.14 -8.32
CA ARG A 68 9.07 11.53 -8.47
C ARG A 68 8.55 12.18 -9.76
N ASP A 69 8.61 13.51 -9.84
CA ASP A 69 8.31 14.21 -11.09
C ASP A 69 9.45 13.97 -12.09
N PHE A 70 9.26 13.01 -13.00
CA PHE A 70 10.27 12.64 -13.99
C PHE A 70 10.72 13.78 -14.92
N ARG A 71 10.01 14.91 -14.96
CA ARG A 71 10.35 16.07 -15.81
C ARG A 71 11.31 17.05 -15.16
N THR A 72 11.35 17.09 -13.82
CA THR A 72 12.22 17.99 -13.05
C THR A 72 13.21 17.24 -12.17
N GLY A 73 12.92 15.98 -11.83
CA GLY A 73 13.66 15.19 -10.85
C GLY A 73 13.19 15.39 -9.42
N ASP A 74 12.26 16.34 -9.17
CA ASP A 74 11.78 16.68 -7.84
C ASP A 74 11.09 15.47 -7.17
N ILE A 75 11.54 15.13 -5.98
CA ILE A 75 10.99 14.07 -5.13
C ILE A 75 10.08 14.72 -4.06
N GLU A 76 9.00 14.01 -3.71
CA GLU A 76 8.06 14.37 -2.64
C GLU A 76 7.63 13.07 -1.96
N THR A 77 7.28 13.13 -0.67
CA THR A 77 6.80 11.96 0.07
C THR A 77 5.44 11.51 -0.44
N ILE A 78 5.34 10.25 -0.85
CA ILE A 78 4.11 9.63 -1.32
C ILE A 78 3.30 9.14 -0.12
N ASP A 79 2.00 9.45 -0.14
CA ASP A 79 1.06 9.02 0.90
C ASP A 79 0.96 7.48 0.96
N PRO A 80 1.32 6.82 2.08
CA PRO A 80 1.26 5.37 2.19
C PRO A 80 -0.15 4.79 1.98
N LEU A 81 -1.21 5.58 2.23
CA LEU A 81 -2.59 5.16 1.97
C LEU A 81 -2.87 4.97 0.47
N LEU A 82 -2.13 5.66 -0.40
CA LEU A 82 -2.18 5.46 -1.85
C LEU A 82 -1.61 4.09 -2.23
N LEU A 83 -0.54 3.66 -1.55
CA LEU A 83 0.09 2.34 -1.74
C LEU A 83 -0.84 1.22 -1.26
N ASP A 84 -1.51 1.43 -0.13
CA ASP A 84 -2.52 0.51 0.39
C ASP A 84 -3.74 0.39 -0.55
N GLN A 85 -4.17 1.50 -1.16
CA GLN A 85 -5.20 1.49 -2.20
C GLN A 85 -4.76 0.69 -3.44
N LEU A 86 -3.52 0.85 -3.92
CA LEU A 86 -2.99 0.05 -5.04
C LEU A 86 -2.89 -1.44 -4.67
N PHE A 87 -2.45 -1.77 -3.45
CA PHE A 87 -2.38 -3.16 -3.00
C PHE A 87 -3.77 -3.81 -2.90
N ALA A 88 -4.75 -3.09 -2.35
CA ALA A 88 -6.14 -3.52 -2.29
C ALA A 88 -6.74 -3.71 -3.69
N LEU A 89 -6.48 -2.79 -4.63
CA LEU A 89 -6.92 -2.90 -6.02
C LEU A 89 -6.37 -4.14 -6.71
N ARG A 90 -5.06 -4.37 -6.60
CA ARG A 90 -4.40 -5.56 -7.13
C ARG A 90 -5.08 -6.83 -6.62
N ARG A 91 -5.34 -6.92 -5.31
CA ARG A 91 -6.07 -8.05 -4.67
C ARG A 91 -7.52 -8.19 -5.16
N MET A 92 -8.27 -7.10 -5.28
CA MET A 92 -9.67 -7.12 -5.76
C MET A 92 -9.80 -7.51 -7.24
N THR A 93 -8.76 -7.30 -8.04
CA THR A 93 -8.71 -7.69 -9.46
C THR A 93 -8.06 -9.06 -9.68
N ASP A 94 -7.75 -9.79 -8.60
CA ASP A 94 -6.99 -11.06 -8.59
C ASP A 94 -5.71 -11.02 -9.44
N SER A 95 -5.03 -9.88 -9.43
CA SER A 95 -3.93 -9.59 -10.35
C SER A 95 -2.58 -9.81 -9.70
N ASN A 96 -1.65 -10.38 -10.45
CA ASN A 96 -0.22 -10.36 -10.15
C ASN A 96 0.57 -9.41 -11.06
N GLY A 97 -0.13 -8.51 -11.74
CA GLY A 97 0.41 -7.56 -12.69
C GLY A 97 1.28 -6.46 -12.07
N VAL A 98 1.97 -5.74 -12.94
CA VAL A 98 2.80 -4.57 -12.63
C VAL A 98 1.96 -3.31 -12.85
N TYR A 99 2.03 -2.36 -11.92
CA TYR A 99 1.49 -1.01 -12.14
C TYR A 99 2.39 -0.25 -13.11
N GLN A 100 1.89 0.04 -14.29
CA GLN A 100 2.54 0.95 -15.22
C GLN A 100 2.18 2.38 -14.81
N VAL A 101 3.18 3.16 -14.41
CA VAL A 101 3.02 4.51 -13.89
C VAL A 101 3.16 5.53 -15.02
N ILE A 102 2.10 6.32 -15.22
CA ILE A 102 2.06 7.45 -16.17
C ILE A 102 2.50 8.74 -15.45
N SER A 103 2.05 8.95 -14.20
CA SER A 103 2.49 10.07 -13.36
C SER A 103 2.34 9.75 -11.88
N GLY A 104 3.42 9.89 -11.11
CA GLY A 104 3.37 10.02 -9.65
C GLY A 104 3.21 11.49 -9.24
N TYR A 105 4.05 11.94 -8.30
CA TYR A 105 4.19 13.35 -7.92
C TYR A 105 4.39 14.26 -9.13
N ARG A 106 3.92 15.50 -9.01
CA ARG A 106 4.11 16.57 -10.00
C ARG A 106 4.55 17.84 -9.30
N SER A 107 5.72 18.35 -9.68
CA SER A 107 6.20 19.66 -9.24
C SER A 107 5.19 20.77 -9.58
N PRO A 108 5.19 21.89 -8.83
CA PRO A 108 4.39 23.06 -9.19
C PRO A 108 4.65 23.55 -10.63
N ALA A 109 5.90 23.45 -11.10
CA ALA A 109 6.30 23.81 -12.45
C ALA A 109 5.68 22.88 -13.52
N THR A 110 5.75 21.56 -13.34
CA THR A 110 5.09 20.58 -14.22
C THR A 110 3.58 20.77 -14.20
N ASN A 111 2.96 20.94 -13.04
CA ASN A 111 1.51 21.11 -12.97
C ASN A 111 1.08 22.39 -13.70
N ALA A 112 1.78 23.51 -13.53
CA ALA A 112 1.54 24.74 -14.28
C ALA A 112 1.68 24.55 -15.81
N LYS A 113 2.76 23.88 -16.25
CA LYS A 113 3.04 23.59 -17.67
C LYS A 113 2.02 22.65 -18.33
N LEU A 114 1.46 21.70 -17.57
CA LEU A 114 0.38 20.84 -18.06
C LEU A 114 -0.95 21.60 -18.13
N ARG A 115 -1.23 22.46 -17.13
CA ARG A 115 -2.43 23.32 -17.10
C ARG A 115 -2.49 24.34 -18.23
N SER A 116 -1.37 24.91 -18.66
CA SER A 116 -1.36 25.84 -19.79
C SER A 116 -1.65 25.16 -21.15
N ARG A 117 -1.65 23.82 -21.18
CA ARG A 117 -1.89 22.99 -22.38
C ARG A 117 -3.22 22.22 -22.33
N SER A 118 -3.91 22.20 -21.19
CA SER A 118 -5.15 21.44 -21.01
C SER A 118 -5.99 21.95 -19.84
N SER A 119 -7.30 22.03 -20.05
CA SER A 119 -8.30 22.25 -19.00
C SER A 119 -8.47 21.05 -18.05
N GLY A 120 -7.98 19.86 -18.43
CA GLY A 120 -8.11 18.63 -17.65
C GLY A 120 -7.20 18.52 -16.42
N VAL A 121 -6.49 19.58 -16.04
CA VAL A 121 -5.54 19.58 -14.92
C VAL A 121 -5.93 20.61 -13.84
N ALA A 122 -6.14 20.12 -12.62
CA ALA A 122 -6.56 20.93 -11.48
C ALA A 122 -5.46 21.91 -11.00
N LYS A 123 -5.86 23.13 -10.61
CA LYS A 123 -4.96 24.15 -10.03
C LYS A 123 -4.33 23.67 -8.71
N LYS A 124 -5.10 22.96 -7.89
CA LYS A 124 -4.67 22.33 -6.64
C LYS A 124 -4.74 20.80 -6.81
N SER A 125 -3.83 20.26 -7.61
CA SER A 125 -3.78 18.82 -7.92
C SER A 125 -3.20 18.04 -6.74
N LEU A 126 -3.78 16.90 -6.37
CA LEU A 126 -3.24 16.03 -5.31
C LEU A 126 -1.92 15.35 -5.69
N HIS A 127 -1.56 15.33 -6.98
CA HIS A 127 -0.20 14.95 -7.41
C HIS A 127 0.86 15.92 -6.89
N MET A 128 0.53 17.20 -6.62
CA MET A 128 1.47 18.15 -6.02
C MET A 128 1.63 17.96 -4.49
N GLN A 129 1.06 16.90 -3.93
CA GLN A 129 1.08 16.59 -2.49
C GLN A 129 1.52 15.14 -2.24
N GLY A 130 2.05 14.43 -3.24
CA GLY A 130 2.34 13.00 -3.14
C GLY A 130 1.11 12.09 -2.98
N ARG A 131 -0.09 12.62 -3.21
CA ARG A 131 -1.38 11.98 -2.84
C ARG A 131 -2.20 11.47 -4.02
N ALA A 132 -1.61 11.39 -5.21
CA ALA A 132 -2.28 10.88 -6.39
C ALA A 132 -1.31 10.22 -7.39
N VAL A 133 -1.81 9.24 -8.13
CA VAL A 133 -1.08 8.52 -9.17
C VAL A 133 -1.98 8.25 -10.38
N ASP A 134 -1.41 8.39 -11.57
CA ASP A 134 -2.01 8.00 -12.84
C ASP A 134 -1.38 6.66 -13.27
N VAL A 135 -2.17 5.58 -13.31
CA VAL A 135 -1.67 4.20 -13.54
C VAL A 135 -2.58 3.37 -14.46
N ARG A 136 -2.00 2.33 -15.06
CA ARG A 136 -2.72 1.12 -15.51
C ARG A 136 -2.07 -0.12 -14.91
N LEU A 137 -2.79 -1.24 -14.86
CA LEU A 137 -2.30 -2.48 -14.27
C LEU A 137 -2.20 -3.57 -15.35
N THR A 138 -1.02 -4.17 -15.53
CA THR A 138 -0.84 -5.21 -16.55
C THR A 138 -1.81 -6.38 -16.34
N GLY A 139 -2.51 -6.79 -17.41
CA GLY A 139 -3.55 -7.83 -17.37
C GLY A 139 -4.92 -7.35 -16.87
N VAL A 140 -5.11 -6.07 -16.54
CA VAL A 140 -6.38 -5.52 -16.06
C VAL A 140 -6.77 -4.28 -16.86
N GLU A 141 -7.83 -4.41 -17.66
CA GLU A 141 -8.47 -3.29 -18.36
C GLU A 141 -8.73 -2.09 -17.45
N CYS A 142 -8.38 -0.88 -17.89
CA CYS A 142 -8.58 0.35 -17.12
C CYS A 142 -10.04 0.54 -16.64
N ARG A 143 -11.02 0.05 -17.40
CA ARG A 143 -12.44 0.04 -17.00
C ARG A 143 -12.70 -0.85 -15.78
N ASN A 144 -12.06 -2.01 -15.69
CA ASN A 144 -12.19 -2.96 -14.58
C ASN A 144 -11.42 -2.45 -13.35
N LEU A 145 -10.20 -1.93 -13.54
CA LEU A 145 -9.44 -1.29 -12.47
C LEU A 145 -10.21 -0.10 -11.86
N ARG A 146 -10.80 0.77 -12.69
CA ARG A 146 -11.67 1.87 -12.25
C ARG A 146 -12.91 1.35 -11.51
N LYS A 147 -13.55 0.28 -11.98
CA LYS A 147 -14.71 -0.34 -11.29
C LYS A 147 -14.34 -0.81 -9.88
N ALA A 148 -13.17 -1.44 -9.71
CA ALA A 148 -12.67 -1.84 -8.39
C ALA A 148 -12.36 -0.63 -7.50
N ALA A 149 -11.74 0.43 -8.04
CA ALA A 149 -11.43 1.65 -7.30
C ALA A 149 -12.69 2.41 -6.83
N VAL A 150 -13.72 2.47 -7.67
CA VAL A 150 -15.04 3.02 -7.33
C VAL A 150 -15.73 2.19 -6.24
N ALA A 151 -15.52 0.88 -6.21
CA ALA A 151 -16.05 0.01 -5.15
C ALA A 151 -15.32 0.21 -3.81
N LEU A 152 -14.00 0.42 -3.81
CA LEU A 152 -13.22 0.73 -2.60
C LEU A 152 -13.63 2.07 -1.94
N LYS A 153 -13.94 3.08 -2.75
CA LYS A 153 -14.23 4.46 -2.30
C LYS A 153 -13.12 5.16 -1.50
N ASN A 154 -11.89 4.65 -1.55
CA ASN A 154 -10.70 5.25 -0.92
C ASN A 154 -10.18 6.46 -1.72
N GLY A 155 -11.01 7.50 -1.86
CA GLY A 155 -10.66 8.77 -2.49
C GLY A 155 -11.01 8.89 -3.98
N GLY A 156 -10.38 9.81 -4.70
CA GLY A 156 -10.78 10.18 -6.06
C GLY A 156 -10.42 9.13 -7.11
N VAL A 157 -11.32 8.94 -8.10
CA VAL A 157 -11.14 7.98 -9.19
C VAL A 157 -11.55 8.58 -10.54
N GLY A 158 -10.59 8.77 -11.44
CA GLY A 158 -10.84 9.25 -12.82
C GLY A 158 -10.52 8.19 -13.87
N LEU A 159 -11.32 8.05 -14.92
CA LEU A 159 -11.00 7.18 -16.07
C LEU A 159 -10.59 8.01 -17.30
N TYR A 160 -9.42 7.72 -17.86
CA TYR A 160 -8.89 8.40 -19.05
C TYR A 160 -8.76 7.41 -20.21
N PRO A 161 -9.86 7.02 -20.88
CA PRO A 161 -9.86 5.89 -21.81
C PRO A 161 -9.07 6.16 -23.10
N LYS A 162 -8.96 7.43 -23.53
CA LYS A 162 -8.15 7.82 -24.70
C LYS A 162 -6.64 7.80 -24.43
N SER A 163 -6.25 7.87 -23.16
CA SER A 163 -4.84 7.86 -22.72
C SER A 163 -4.46 6.58 -21.99
N ASP A 164 -5.42 5.63 -21.89
CA ASP A 164 -5.30 4.33 -21.23
C ASP A 164 -4.68 4.40 -19.82
N PHE A 165 -5.33 5.14 -18.92
CA PHE A 165 -5.01 5.07 -17.49
C PHE A 165 -6.23 5.35 -16.59
N VAL A 166 -6.07 4.99 -15.32
CA VAL A 166 -6.94 5.35 -14.19
C VAL A 166 -6.17 6.29 -13.28
N HIS A 167 -6.79 7.41 -12.93
CA HIS A 167 -6.33 8.31 -11.89
C HIS A 167 -6.85 7.83 -10.54
N LEU A 168 -5.99 7.81 -9.53
CA LEU A 168 -6.31 7.47 -8.14
C LEU A 168 -5.74 8.54 -7.20
N ASP A 169 -6.51 8.99 -6.21
CA ASP A 169 -6.02 9.89 -5.16
C ASP A 169 -6.62 9.60 -3.78
N THR A 170 -5.92 10.00 -2.71
CA THR A 170 -6.36 9.80 -1.31
C THR A 170 -7.23 10.95 -0.78
N GLY A 171 -7.88 11.71 -1.66
CA GLY A 171 -8.76 12.83 -1.31
C GLY A 171 -10.15 12.39 -0.86
N ARG A 172 -11.13 13.31 -0.92
CA ARG A 172 -12.54 12.93 -0.75
C ARG A 172 -12.99 12.07 -1.94
N PHE A 173 -13.73 10.99 -1.66
CA PHE A 173 -14.32 10.14 -2.69
C PHE A 173 -15.15 10.95 -3.69
N ARG A 174 -14.82 10.78 -4.97
CA ARG A 174 -15.50 11.39 -6.12
C ARG A 174 -15.05 10.67 -7.38
N THR A 175 -15.85 10.71 -8.44
CA THR A 175 -15.55 9.99 -9.69
C THR A 175 -15.68 10.89 -10.90
N TRP A 176 -14.82 10.69 -11.90
CA TRP A 176 -14.93 11.28 -13.23
C TRP A 176 -14.53 10.30 -14.34
#